data_AF-A0A7R9U8L2-F1
#
_entry.id   AF-A0A7R9U8L2-F1
#
_cell.length_a   1.000
_cell.length_b   1.000
_cell.length_c   1.000
_cell.angle_alpha   90.00
_cell.angle_beta   90.00
_cell.angle_gamma   90.00
#
_symmetry.space_group_name_H-M   'P 1'
#
loop_
_entity.id
_entity.type
_entity.pdbx_description
1 polymer ?
#
loop_
_entity_poly.entity_id
_entity_poly.type
_entity_poly.pdbx_seq_one_letter_code
_entity_poly.pdbx_strand_id
1 'polypeptide(L)'
;FERLSLPTADYRLAETLFTGLGSAEEQGPEETSSSKRGVFSFCMCPGGQIVPTSTDPAELCINGMSFSRRDSRWANSALVVTVGGESDSAFAGFVEDGASPLAGVDFQIACERAAARMGGGNFVAPVQRVPDFLEGSLSRGTLPSSSYRLGVRSAALHEIYPEQVTAALRLAVERFEKKMPGFVCSDALLHGVETRTSAPVTIQRDRDTLEAKNVEMLFPAGEGAGYAGGIVSAAV
;
A
#
# COMPACT_ATOMS: atom_id res chain seq x y z
N PHE A 1 14.08 23.81 30.99
CA PHE A 1 12.81 23.40 30.33
C PHE A 1 13.10 22.14 29.55
N GLU A 2 12.79 20.97 30.13
CA GLU A 2 12.74 19.74 29.34
C GLU A 2 11.71 19.97 28.24
N ARG A 3 12.12 19.89 26.97
CA ARG A 3 11.16 19.80 25.87
C ARG A 3 10.36 18.53 26.13
N LEU A 4 9.12 18.68 26.57
CA LEU A 4 8.15 17.58 26.52
C LEU A 4 8.14 17.09 25.08
N SER A 5 8.71 15.91 24.85
CA SER A 5 8.70 15.29 23.54
C SER A 5 7.24 15.06 23.17
N LEU A 6 6.81 15.61 22.04
CA LEU A 6 5.48 15.30 21.51
C LEU A 6 5.34 13.78 21.36
N PRO A 7 4.16 13.21 21.69
CA PRO A 7 3.94 11.79 21.49
C PRO A 7 4.07 11.46 19.99
N THR A 8 4.51 10.23 19.69
CA THR A 8 4.54 9.74 18.31
C THR A 8 3.14 9.73 17.74
N ALA A 9 3.00 10.12 16.47
CA ALA A 9 1.70 10.18 15.83
C ALA A 9 1.00 8.81 15.83
N ASP A 10 -0.29 8.83 16.19
CA ASP A 10 -1.21 7.70 16.14
C ASP A 10 -2.47 8.19 15.40
N TYR A 11 -2.70 7.70 14.19
CA TYR A 11 -3.76 8.19 13.32
C TYR A 11 -4.42 7.08 12.50
N ARG A 12 -5.64 7.39 12.05
CA ARG A 12 -6.36 6.64 11.03
C ARG A 12 -6.94 7.61 10.02
N LEU A 13 -6.50 7.48 8.78
CA LEU A 13 -6.90 8.34 7.67
C LEU A 13 -7.55 7.50 6.59
N ALA A 14 -8.63 8.00 6.02
CA ALA A 14 -9.34 7.35 4.92
C ALA A 14 -9.99 8.41 4.03
N GLU A 15 -9.97 8.13 2.73
CA GLU A 15 -10.58 8.89 1.66
C GLU A 15 -11.24 7.93 0.67
N THR A 16 -12.25 8.44 -0.01
CA THR A 16 -12.89 7.76 -1.13
C THR A 16 -12.83 8.70 -2.32
N LEU A 17 -12.18 8.24 -3.38
CA LEU A 17 -11.82 9.04 -4.53
C LEU A 17 -12.49 8.50 -5.78
N PHE A 18 -12.89 9.39 -6.68
CA PHE A 18 -13.41 9.05 -7.99
C PHE A 18 -12.31 9.33 -9.01
N THR A 19 -11.80 8.27 -9.64
CA THR A 19 -10.81 8.39 -10.72
C THR A 19 -11.53 8.60 -12.04
N GLY A 20 -11.14 9.62 -12.81
CA GLY A 20 -11.78 10.02 -14.07
C GLY A 20 -12.36 11.44 -14.10
N LEU A 21 -12.35 12.17 -12.98
CA LEU A 21 -12.78 13.56 -12.92
C LEU A 21 -11.57 14.48 -12.77
N GLY A 22 -11.21 15.18 -13.86
CA GLY A 22 -10.61 16.50 -13.72
C GLY A 22 -11.54 17.38 -12.88
N SER A 23 -10.97 18.30 -12.11
CA SER A 23 -11.62 19.39 -11.38
C SER A 23 -13.16 19.43 -11.50
N ALA A 24 -13.83 19.11 -10.39
CA ALA A 24 -15.28 19.07 -10.28
C ALA A 24 -15.90 20.46 -10.53
N GLU A 25 -16.14 20.81 -11.79
CA GLU A 25 -17.01 21.93 -12.16
C GLU A 25 -17.57 21.87 -13.59
N GLU A 26 -17.15 20.93 -14.44
CA GLU A 26 -17.72 20.79 -15.78
C GLU A 26 -17.96 19.31 -16.14
N GLN A 27 -19.24 18.90 -16.23
CA GLN A 27 -19.83 18.09 -17.32
C GLN A 27 -21.07 17.28 -16.90
N GLY A 28 -21.99 17.12 -17.85
CA GLY A 28 -23.33 16.55 -17.72
C GLY A 28 -23.39 15.01 -17.67
N PRO A 29 -24.58 14.41 -17.86
CA PRO A 29 -24.92 13.05 -17.43
C PRO A 29 -24.56 11.97 -18.46
N GLU A 30 -23.34 12.01 -19.02
CA GLU A 30 -22.83 10.88 -19.81
C GLU A 30 -21.90 10.02 -18.96
N GLU A 31 -22.16 8.71 -18.96
CA GLU A 31 -21.45 7.66 -18.21
C GLU A 31 -19.97 7.59 -18.58
N THR A 32 -19.17 8.50 -18.03
CA THR A 32 -17.74 8.27 -17.89
C THR A 32 -17.55 7.30 -16.72
N SER A 33 -16.89 6.17 -16.98
CA SER A 33 -16.65 5.10 -16.01
C SER A 33 -15.75 5.59 -14.87
N SER A 34 -16.33 6.32 -13.92
CA SER A 34 -15.61 6.78 -12.74
C SER A 34 -15.38 5.58 -11.80
N SER A 35 -14.13 5.10 -11.73
CA SER A 35 -13.79 4.04 -10.77
C SER A 35 -13.60 4.67 -9.41
N LYS A 36 -14.44 4.25 -8.46
CA LYS A 36 -14.39 4.66 -7.06
C LYS A 36 -13.35 3.82 -6.31
N ARG A 37 -12.31 4.47 -5.79
CA ARG A 37 -11.25 3.82 -5.01
C ARG A 37 -11.21 4.33 -3.58
N GLY A 38 -11.10 3.40 -2.63
CA GLY A 38 -10.77 3.73 -1.25
C GLY A 38 -9.26 3.91 -1.11
N VAL A 39 -8.84 4.96 -0.40
CA VAL A 39 -7.43 5.14 0.00
C VAL A 39 -7.39 5.35 1.50
N PHE A 40 -6.59 4.57 2.22
CA PHE A 40 -6.56 4.64 3.67
C PHE A 40 -5.20 4.26 4.26
N SER A 41 -4.95 4.72 5.49
CA SER A 41 -3.82 4.29 6.29
C SER A 41 -4.08 2.91 6.88
N PHE A 42 -3.16 1.98 6.68
CA PHE A 42 -3.21 0.60 7.19
C PHE A 42 -1.99 0.30 8.07
N CYS A 43 -2.16 -0.62 9.03
CA CYS A 43 -1.10 -1.06 9.96
C CYS A 43 -0.30 0.12 10.57
N MET A 44 -1.01 1.12 11.11
CA MET A 44 -0.35 2.29 11.69
C MET A 44 0.43 1.88 12.95
N CYS A 45 1.72 2.20 12.96
CA CYS A 45 2.72 1.82 13.95
C CYS A 45 3.33 3.07 14.62
N PRO A 46 2.76 3.57 15.73
CA PRO A 46 3.34 4.67 16.50
C PRO A 46 4.67 4.25 17.09
N GLY A 47 5.67 5.13 17.01
CA GLY A 47 7.02 4.88 17.53
C GLY A 47 7.62 3.59 17.00
N GLY A 48 7.33 3.30 15.73
CA GLY A 48 7.66 2.05 15.06
C GLY A 48 8.84 2.16 14.12
N GLN A 49 8.98 1.13 13.28
CA GLN A 49 9.95 1.05 12.19
C GLN A 49 9.35 0.33 10.99
N ILE A 50 9.85 0.67 9.80
CA ILE A 50 9.55 -0.05 8.57
C ILE A 50 10.48 -1.26 8.50
N VAL A 51 9.92 -2.42 8.14
CA VAL A 51 10.62 -3.71 8.07
C VAL A 51 10.48 -4.36 6.71
N PRO A 52 11.49 -5.11 6.24
CA PRO A 52 11.35 -5.95 5.06
C PRO A 52 10.44 -7.15 5.33
N THR A 53 9.58 -7.47 4.37
CA THR A 53 8.70 -8.65 4.39
C THR A 53 8.81 -9.48 3.11
N SER A 54 9.82 -9.22 2.29
CA SER A 54 10.16 -10.03 1.10
C SER A 54 10.35 -11.51 1.44
N THR A 55 9.79 -12.36 0.60
CA THR A 55 9.98 -13.82 0.65
C THR A 55 10.81 -14.35 -0.51
N ASP A 56 11.10 -13.51 -1.52
CA ASP A 56 11.93 -13.81 -2.68
C ASP A 56 13.04 -12.75 -2.81
N PRO A 57 14.30 -13.12 -3.08
CA PRO A 57 15.41 -12.15 -3.28
C PRO A 57 15.25 -11.18 -4.45
N ALA A 58 14.42 -11.50 -5.45
CA ALA A 58 14.11 -10.64 -6.60
C ALA A 58 12.97 -9.65 -6.31
N GLU A 59 12.33 -9.76 -5.14
CA GLU A 59 11.17 -8.99 -4.74
C GLU A 59 11.48 -8.10 -3.53
N LEU A 60 10.84 -6.92 -3.50
CA LEU A 60 10.87 -6.04 -2.34
C LEU A 60 9.45 -5.76 -1.87
N CYS A 61 9.11 -6.26 -0.68
CA CYS A 61 7.92 -5.86 0.07
C CYS A 61 8.34 -5.34 1.45
N ILE A 62 7.61 -4.35 1.96
CA ILE A 62 7.78 -3.82 3.32
C ILE A 62 6.51 -4.03 4.17
N ASN A 63 6.65 -3.78 5.48
CA ASN A 63 5.56 -3.62 6.46
C ASN A 63 5.99 -2.70 7.60
N GLY A 64 5.06 -2.37 8.50
CA GLY A 64 5.32 -1.66 9.75
C GLY A 64 5.38 -2.59 10.95
N MET A 65 6.20 -2.25 11.94
CA MET A 65 6.10 -2.82 13.29
C MET A 65 6.40 -1.78 14.36
N SER A 66 5.95 -2.03 15.59
CA SER A 66 6.40 -1.31 16.79
C SER A 66 6.81 -2.29 17.88
N PHE A 67 7.83 -1.91 18.67
CA PHE A 67 8.08 -2.55 19.96
C PHE A 67 7.01 -2.13 20.96
N SER A 68 6.87 -2.88 22.06
CA SER A 68 5.86 -2.63 23.10
C SER A 68 5.91 -1.19 23.65
N ARG A 69 7.11 -0.61 23.77
CA ARG A 69 7.32 0.75 24.29
C ARG A 69 6.90 1.87 23.33
N ARG A 70 6.81 1.60 22.02
CA ARG A 70 6.46 2.59 20.98
C ARG A 70 7.23 3.91 21.13
N ASP A 71 8.53 3.84 21.42
CA ASP A 71 9.36 5.00 21.78
C ASP A 71 10.42 5.34 20.71
N SER A 72 10.30 4.79 19.49
CA SER A 72 11.06 5.30 18.36
C SER A 72 10.54 6.70 17.97
N ARG A 73 11.41 7.51 17.34
CA ARG A 73 11.04 8.85 16.86
C ARG A 73 10.17 8.85 15.61
N TRP A 74 9.91 7.69 14.99
CA TRP A 74 9.15 7.58 13.74
C TRP A 74 7.75 7.04 13.99
N ALA A 75 6.76 7.59 13.29
CA ALA A 75 5.48 6.96 13.06
C ALA A 75 5.43 6.50 11.60
N ASN A 76 4.85 5.33 11.34
CA ASN A 76 4.66 4.83 9.97
C ASN A 76 3.29 4.16 9.83
N SER A 77 2.74 4.19 8.63
CA SER A 77 1.57 3.42 8.21
C SER A 77 1.68 3.20 6.71
N ALA A 78 1.14 2.08 6.22
CA ALA A 78 0.98 1.90 4.79
C ALA A 78 -0.15 2.81 4.30
N LEU A 79 0.06 3.50 3.17
CA LEU A 79 -1.02 4.17 2.45
C LEU A 79 -1.46 3.24 1.32
N VAL A 80 -2.65 2.67 1.47
CA VAL A 80 -3.11 1.59 0.59
C VAL A 80 -4.29 2.07 -0.23
N VAL A 81 -4.31 1.67 -1.50
CA VAL A 81 -5.41 1.92 -2.43
C VAL A 81 -6.13 0.61 -2.67
N THR A 82 -7.46 0.61 -2.56
CA THR A 82 -8.26 -0.54 -2.97
C THR A 82 -8.18 -0.71 -4.49
N VAL A 83 -7.64 -1.85 -4.90
CA VAL A 83 -7.76 -2.38 -6.25
C VAL A 83 -8.89 -3.41 -6.23
N GLY A 84 -9.86 -3.26 -7.13
CA GLY A 84 -11.06 -4.08 -7.24
C GLY A 84 -10.77 -5.50 -7.74
N GLY A 85 -11.78 -6.18 -8.28
CA GLY A 85 -11.61 -7.50 -8.92
C GLY A 85 -11.06 -7.38 -10.36
N GLU A 86 -11.13 -8.46 -11.13
CA GLU A 86 -10.57 -8.56 -12.50
C GLU A 86 -11.05 -7.49 -13.49
N SER A 87 -12.20 -6.86 -13.24
CA SER A 87 -12.73 -5.76 -14.05
C SER A 87 -12.08 -4.40 -13.73
N ASP A 88 -11.20 -4.34 -12.73
CA ASP A 88 -10.50 -3.13 -12.36
C ASP A 88 -9.40 -2.81 -13.38
N SER A 89 -9.41 -1.58 -13.91
CA SER A 89 -8.43 -1.12 -14.90
C SER A 89 -6.98 -1.14 -14.42
N ALA A 90 -6.72 -1.22 -13.11
CA ALA A 90 -5.37 -1.41 -12.57
C ALA A 90 -4.78 -2.78 -12.94
N PHE A 91 -5.62 -3.77 -13.25
CA PHE A 91 -5.18 -5.07 -13.76
C PHE A 91 -5.05 -5.13 -15.29
N ALA A 92 -5.18 -4.00 -15.99
CA ALA A 92 -4.93 -3.97 -17.42
C ALA A 92 -3.51 -4.49 -17.71
N GLY A 93 -3.41 -5.60 -18.45
CA GLY A 93 -2.15 -6.29 -18.74
C GLY A 93 -1.81 -7.49 -17.83
N PHE A 94 -2.59 -7.75 -16.77
CA PHE A 94 -2.49 -8.94 -15.92
C PHE A 94 -3.61 -9.96 -16.16
N VAL A 95 -4.62 -9.57 -16.94
CA VAL A 95 -5.75 -10.42 -17.30
C VAL A 95 -5.70 -10.65 -18.81
N GLU A 96 -5.35 -11.86 -19.24
CA GLU A 96 -5.43 -12.31 -20.64
C GLU A 96 -6.73 -13.11 -20.86
N ASP A 97 -7.41 -12.91 -21.99
CA ASP A 97 -8.49 -13.75 -22.55
C ASP A 97 -9.60 -14.26 -21.60
N GLY A 98 -9.87 -13.54 -20.52
CA GLY A 98 -10.89 -13.87 -19.52
C GLY A 98 -10.30 -14.46 -18.25
N ALA A 99 -10.71 -13.89 -17.12
CA ALA A 99 -10.46 -14.30 -15.73
C ALA A 99 -9.13 -15.04 -15.45
N SER A 100 -8.17 -14.32 -14.86
CA SER A 100 -7.00 -14.94 -14.23
C SER A 100 -7.18 -14.86 -12.72
N PRO A 101 -7.52 -15.98 -12.03
CA PRO A 101 -7.66 -16.01 -10.57
C PRO A 101 -6.39 -15.56 -9.83
N LEU A 102 -5.25 -15.52 -10.52
CA LEU A 102 -3.95 -15.12 -9.99
C LEU A 102 -3.51 -13.72 -10.42
N ALA A 103 -4.33 -12.96 -11.16
CA ALA A 103 -3.99 -11.61 -11.61
C ALA A 103 -3.57 -10.69 -10.44
N GLY A 104 -4.20 -10.84 -9.27
CA GLY A 104 -3.82 -10.13 -8.05
C GLY A 104 -2.41 -10.50 -7.57
N VAL A 105 -2.03 -11.78 -7.65
CA VAL A 105 -0.69 -12.26 -7.31
C VAL A 105 0.34 -11.71 -8.30
N ASP A 106 0.05 -11.77 -9.60
CA ASP A 106 0.95 -11.27 -10.64
C ASP A 106 1.16 -9.75 -10.52
N PHE A 107 0.11 -9.01 -10.18
CA PHE A 107 0.18 -7.58 -9.89
C PHE A 107 1.09 -7.28 -8.68
N GLN A 108 0.93 -8.02 -7.58
CA GLN A 108 1.82 -7.89 -6.41
C GLN A 108 3.28 -8.15 -6.79
N ILE A 109 3.56 -9.26 -7.48
CA ILE A 109 4.91 -9.63 -7.92
C ILE A 109 5.50 -8.56 -8.84
N ALA A 110 4.73 -8.02 -9.78
CA ALA A 110 5.20 -6.98 -10.68
C ALA A 110 5.61 -5.71 -9.92
N CYS A 111 4.79 -5.25 -8.98
CA CYS A 111 5.11 -4.11 -8.12
C CYS A 111 6.33 -4.37 -7.23
N GLU A 112 6.42 -5.54 -6.60
CA GLU A 112 7.53 -5.91 -5.72
C GLU A 112 8.87 -6.03 -6.47
N ARG A 113 8.85 -6.60 -7.69
CA ARG A 113 10.04 -6.65 -8.56
C ARG A 113 10.43 -5.28 -9.09
N ALA A 114 9.46 -4.42 -9.41
CA ALA A 114 9.74 -3.04 -9.78
C ALA A 114 10.43 -2.29 -8.62
N ALA A 115 9.91 -2.43 -7.40
CA ALA A 115 10.49 -1.84 -6.21
C ALA A 115 11.93 -2.36 -5.95
N ALA A 116 12.16 -3.67 -6.07
CA ALA A 116 13.51 -4.24 -5.94
C ALA A 116 14.49 -3.68 -6.96
N ARG A 117 14.09 -3.54 -8.24
CA ARG A 117 14.90 -2.92 -9.29
C ARG A 117 15.22 -1.46 -8.99
N MET A 118 14.22 -0.69 -8.55
CA MET A 118 14.38 0.73 -8.21
C MET A 118 15.27 0.93 -6.97
N GLY A 119 15.20 0.01 -6.01
CA GLY A 119 16.10 -0.04 -4.85
C GLY A 119 17.54 -0.39 -5.21
N GLY A 120 17.75 -1.12 -6.32
CA GLY A 120 19.05 -1.60 -6.77
C GLY A 120 19.45 -2.95 -6.18
N GLY A 121 18.48 -3.75 -5.71
CA GLY A 121 18.71 -5.06 -5.09
C GLY A 121 19.14 -5.01 -3.62
N ASN A 122 19.52 -6.17 -3.07
CA ASN A 122 19.96 -6.34 -1.67
C ASN A 122 18.96 -5.84 -0.63
N PHE A 123 17.66 -5.87 -0.96
CA PHE A 123 16.58 -5.34 -0.12
C PHE A 123 16.73 -3.85 0.24
N VAL A 124 17.47 -3.06 -0.53
CA VAL A 124 17.48 -1.59 -0.36
C VAL A 124 16.10 -1.05 -0.76
N ALA A 125 15.45 -0.28 0.11
CA ALA A 125 14.13 0.25 -0.19
C ALA A 125 14.20 1.49 -1.09
N PRO A 126 13.48 1.52 -2.22
CA PRO A 126 13.28 2.76 -2.96
C PRO A 126 12.44 3.72 -2.11
N VAL A 127 12.80 5.00 -2.10
CA VAL A 127 12.10 6.04 -1.35
C VAL A 127 11.92 7.29 -2.17
N GLN A 128 10.87 8.05 -1.85
CA GLN A 128 10.59 9.36 -2.42
C GLN A 128 10.08 10.27 -1.30
N ARG A 129 10.52 11.53 -1.25
CA ARG A 129 9.91 12.51 -0.33
C ARG A 129 8.48 12.77 -0.76
N VAL A 130 7.60 12.99 0.22
CA VAL A 130 6.17 13.18 -0.04
C VAL A 130 5.91 14.36 -0.99
N PRO A 131 6.54 15.56 -0.84
CA PRO A 131 6.35 16.65 -1.79
C PRO A 131 6.75 16.28 -3.23
N ASP A 132 7.90 15.60 -3.39
CA ASP A 132 8.40 15.18 -4.70
C ASP A 132 7.46 14.12 -5.34
N PHE A 133 6.84 13.25 -4.53
CA PHE A 133 5.83 12.30 -5.01
C PHE A 133 4.57 13.00 -5.54
N LEU A 134 4.09 14.03 -4.82
CA LEU A 134 2.95 14.85 -5.25
C LEU A 134 3.24 15.59 -6.56
N GLU A 135 4.46 16.10 -6.72
CA GLU A 135 4.91 16.78 -7.94
C GLU A 135 5.26 15.82 -9.09
N GLY A 136 5.38 14.52 -8.83
CA GLY A 136 5.84 13.54 -9.82
C GLY A 136 7.30 13.74 -10.25
N SER A 137 8.17 14.10 -9.29
CA SER A 137 9.57 14.40 -9.52
C SER A 137 10.49 13.53 -8.67
N LEU A 138 11.68 13.17 -9.17
CA LEU A 138 12.65 12.40 -8.37
C LEU A 138 13.20 13.24 -7.20
N SER A 139 13.28 12.66 -6.01
CA SER A 139 13.91 13.31 -4.86
C SER A 139 15.41 13.53 -5.04
N ARG A 140 15.82 14.79 -5.24
CA ARG A 140 17.24 15.16 -5.38
C ARG A 140 17.91 15.47 -4.04
N GLY A 141 19.23 15.31 -3.99
CA GLY A 141 20.04 15.64 -2.82
C GLY A 141 19.93 14.62 -1.68
N THR A 142 20.26 15.07 -0.47
CA THR A 142 20.25 14.22 0.73
C THR A 142 18.83 13.83 1.12
N LEU A 143 18.60 12.54 1.36
CA LEU A 143 17.33 12.03 1.86
C LEU A 143 17.24 12.19 3.39
N PRO A 144 16.05 12.44 3.94
CA PRO A 144 15.80 12.34 5.38
C PRO A 144 16.20 10.95 5.92
N SER A 145 16.50 10.90 7.21
CA SER A 145 16.76 9.64 7.91
C SER A 145 15.54 8.72 7.88
N SER A 146 15.75 7.42 7.73
CA SER A 146 14.70 6.40 7.76
C SER A 146 14.87 5.43 8.93
N SER A 147 13.75 4.86 9.41
CA SER A 147 13.74 3.72 10.33
C SER A 147 14.07 2.39 9.63
N TYR A 148 14.02 2.34 8.30
CA TYR A 148 14.33 1.14 7.52
C TYR A 148 15.84 0.85 7.53
N ARG A 149 16.21 -0.30 8.08
CA ARG A 149 17.61 -0.60 8.45
C ARG A 149 18.49 -1.12 7.32
N LEU A 150 17.91 -1.71 6.27
CA LEU A 150 18.68 -2.29 5.16
C LEU A 150 19.13 -1.26 4.12
N GLY A 151 18.85 0.03 4.37
CA GLY A 151 19.23 1.14 3.51
C GLY A 151 18.09 1.59 2.60
N VAL A 152 18.18 2.85 2.19
CA VAL A 152 17.20 3.49 1.32
C VAL A 152 17.88 4.13 0.13
N ARG A 153 17.19 4.17 -1.01
CA ARG A 153 17.66 4.79 -2.25
C ARG A 153 16.58 5.67 -2.85
N SER A 154 16.94 6.86 -3.30
CA SER A 154 15.96 7.72 -3.99
C SER A 154 15.50 7.07 -5.29
N ALA A 155 14.19 7.04 -5.50
CA ALA A 155 13.55 6.51 -6.69
C ALA A 155 12.21 7.22 -6.97
N ALA A 156 11.74 7.16 -8.21
CA ALA A 156 10.47 7.71 -8.66
C ALA A 156 9.31 6.76 -8.32
N LEU A 157 8.91 6.66 -7.04
CA LEU A 157 7.87 5.71 -6.59
C LEU A 157 6.53 5.87 -7.31
N HIS A 158 6.25 7.08 -7.82
CA HIS A 158 5.09 7.37 -8.66
C HIS A 158 5.05 6.60 -10.00
N GLU A 159 6.13 5.95 -10.40
CA GLU A 159 6.20 5.12 -11.61
C GLU A 159 5.93 3.63 -11.34
N ILE A 160 5.76 3.21 -10.08
CA ILE A 160 5.62 1.77 -9.74
C ILE A 160 4.24 1.23 -10.10
N TYR A 161 3.20 2.02 -9.86
CA TYR A 161 1.81 1.58 -9.99
C TYR A 161 1.17 2.15 -11.28
N PRO A 162 0.09 1.53 -11.77
CA PRO A 162 -0.75 2.15 -12.80
C PRO A 162 -1.17 3.57 -12.40
N GLU A 163 -1.27 4.47 -13.37
CA GLU A 163 -1.49 5.90 -13.12
C GLU A 163 -2.73 6.18 -12.25
N GLN A 164 -3.79 5.38 -12.38
CA GLN A 164 -5.01 5.55 -11.58
C GLN A 164 -4.79 5.28 -10.08
N VAL A 165 -3.87 4.35 -9.74
CA VAL A 165 -3.48 4.06 -8.36
C VAL A 165 -2.59 5.18 -7.82
N THR A 166 -1.59 5.60 -8.59
CA THR A 166 -0.70 6.72 -8.24
C THR A 166 -1.48 8.03 -8.05
N ALA A 167 -2.39 8.36 -8.96
CA ALA A 167 -3.24 9.54 -8.88
C ALA A 167 -4.16 9.51 -7.64
N ALA A 168 -4.72 8.34 -7.31
CA ALA A 168 -5.51 8.17 -6.08
C ALA A 168 -4.65 8.40 -4.82
N LEU A 169 -3.42 7.87 -4.78
CA LEU A 169 -2.49 8.12 -3.66
C LEU A 169 -2.17 9.62 -3.53
N ARG A 170 -1.84 10.30 -4.63
CA ARG A 170 -1.54 11.74 -4.60
C ARG A 170 -2.69 12.56 -4.03
N LEU A 171 -3.89 12.38 -4.58
CA LEU A 171 -5.08 13.10 -4.13
C LEU A 171 -5.44 12.78 -2.67
N ALA A 172 -5.25 11.53 -2.23
CA ALA A 172 -5.46 11.16 -0.84
C ALA A 172 -4.47 11.86 0.10
N VAL A 173 -3.18 11.89 -0.25
CA VAL A 173 -2.15 12.58 0.53
C VAL A 173 -2.44 14.08 0.65
N GLU A 174 -2.87 14.74 -0.42
CA GLU A 174 -3.29 16.15 -0.37
C GLU A 174 -4.49 16.38 0.56
N ARG A 175 -5.46 15.46 0.59
CA ARG A 175 -6.60 15.53 1.50
C ARG A 175 -6.21 15.22 2.94
N PHE A 176 -5.27 14.29 3.13
CA PHE A 176 -4.72 13.96 4.45
C PHE A 176 -3.99 15.14 5.06
N GLU A 177 -3.24 15.93 4.29
CA GLU A 177 -2.64 17.18 4.78
C GLU A 177 -3.70 18.16 5.31
N LYS A 178 -4.83 18.31 4.62
CA LYS A 178 -5.93 19.17 5.09
C LYS A 178 -6.55 18.68 6.41
N LYS A 179 -6.57 17.37 6.63
CA LYS A 179 -7.11 16.74 7.85
C LYS A 179 -6.10 16.72 9.00
N MET A 180 -4.83 16.58 8.68
CA MET A 180 -3.73 16.45 9.63
C MET A 180 -2.54 17.27 9.11
N PRO A 181 -2.51 18.58 9.40
CA PRO A 181 -1.44 19.45 8.91
C PRO A 181 -0.05 18.97 9.34
N GLY A 182 0.90 18.99 8.41
CA GLY A 182 2.25 18.45 8.58
C GLY A 182 2.41 16.98 8.17
N PHE A 183 1.35 16.35 7.65
CA PHE A 183 1.42 15.04 6.99
C PHE A 183 2.32 15.09 5.75
N VAL A 184 2.31 16.23 5.05
CA VAL A 184 3.20 16.57 3.94
C VAL A 184 4.26 17.54 4.43
N CYS A 185 5.51 17.08 4.49
CA CYS A 185 6.66 17.94 4.77
C CYS A 185 7.93 17.40 4.09
N SER A 186 8.98 18.22 4.06
CA SER A 186 10.27 17.86 3.44
C SER A 186 10.96 16.65 4.07
N ASP A 187 10.64 16.35 5.33
CA ASP A 187 11.19 15.23 6.09
C ASP A 187 10.35 13.94 5.92
N ALA A 188 9.15 14.06 5.36
CA ALA A 188 8.27 12.91 5.14
C ALA A 188 8.75 12.09 3.94
N LEU A 189 8.90 10.78 4.17
CA LEU A 189 9.35 9.81 3.17
C LEU A 189 8.26 8.78 2.92
N LEU A 190 7.99 8.54 1.65
CA LEU A 190 7.35 7.32 1.17
C LEU A 190 8.43 6.28 0.92
N HIS A 191 8.17 5.07 1.35
CA HIS A 191 8.99 3.90 1.07
C HIS A 191 8.31 3.05 0.01
N GLY A 192 9.06 2.11 -0.57
CA GLY A 192 8.58 1.15 -1.56
C GLY A 192 7.38 0.33 -1.09
N VAL A 193 7.11 -0.78 -1.78
CA VAL A 193 5.73 -1.25 -1.84
C VAL A 193 5.28 -2.07 -0.62
N GLU A 194 4.05 -1.78 -0.19
CA GLU A 194 3.26 -2.58 0.72
C GLU A 194 2.14 -3.27 -0.09
N THR A 195 2.42 -4.44 -0.65
CA THR A 195 1.53 -5.14 -1.57
C THR A 195 0.68 -6.22 -0.90
N ARG A 196 1.10 -6.69 0.28
CA ARG A 196 0.56 -7.88 0.94
C ARG A 196 -0.35 -7.53 2.12
N THR A 197 -1.30 -6.63 1.89
CA THR A 197 -2.26 -6.15 2.91
C THR A 197 -3.35 -7.15 3.25
N SER A 198 -3.67 -8.01 2.29
CA SER A 198 -4.66 -9.09 2.38
C SER A 198 -4.39 -10.10 1.27
N ALA A 199 -5.01 -11.28 1.35
CA ALA A 199 -4.92 -12.28 0.29
C ALA A 199 -5.39 -11.72 -1.07
N PRO A 200 -4.60 -11.91 -2.15
CA PRO A 200 -5.01 -11.56 -3.52
C PRO A 200 -5.96 -12.61 -4.13
N VAL A 201 -6.20 -13.72 -3.43
CA VAL A 201 -7.00 -14.86 -3.90
C VAL A 201 -7.96 -15.32 -2.81
N THR A 202 -9.12 -15.84 -3.20
CA THR A 202 -10.04 -16.51 -2.27
C THR A 202 -10.21 -17.96 -2.70
N ILE A 203 -9.79 -18.89 -1.84
CA ILE A 203 -9.99 -20.33 -2.08
C ILE A 203 -11.40 -20.68 -1.66
N GLN A 204 -12.31 -20.85 -2.61
CA GLN A 204 -13.73 -21.04 -2.30
C GLN A 204 -13.97 -22.30 -1.46
N ARG A 205 -14.59 -22.10 -0.29
CA ARG A 205 -15.11 -23.15 0.58
C ARG A 205 -16.63 -23.05 0.76
N ASP A 206 -17.25 -24.17 1.10
CA ASP A 206 -18.63 -24.24 1.53
C ASP A 206 -18.81 -23.53 2.89
N ARG A 207 -19.95 -22.88 3.10
CA ARG A 207 -20.15 -22.02 4.28
C ARG A 207 -20.45 -22.81 5.55
N ASP A 208 -21.06 -23.99 5.41
CA ASP A 208 -21.54 -24.77 6.55
C ASP A 208 -20.50 -25.82 6.98
N THR A 209 -19.88 -26.48 5.99
CA THR A 209 -18.86 -27.53 6.21
C THR A 209 -17.44 -26.98 6.29
N LEU A 210 -17.20 -25.77 5.78
CA LEU A 210 -15.87 -25.13 5.62
C LEU A 210 -14.91 -25.87 4.68
N GLU A 211 -15.39 -26.87 3.96
CA GLU A 211 -14.63 -27.68 3.02
C GLU A 211 -14.50 -26.99 1.66
N ALA A 212 -13.38 -27.17 0.98
CA ALA A 212 -13.17 -26.62 -0.37
C ALA A 212 -14.21 -27.20 -1.34
N LYS A 213 -14.80 -26.34 -2.18
CA LYS A 213 -15.96 -26.73 -3.01
C LYS A 213 -15.74 -27.93 -3.96
N ASN A 214 -14.50 -28.21 -4.33
CA ASN A 214 -14.14 -29.23 -5.32
C ASN A 214 -13.08 -30.22 -4.83
N VAL A 215 -12.72 -30.19 -3.55
CA VAL A 215 -11.66 -31.05 -2.99
C VAL A 215 -12.08 -31.51 -1.61
N GLU A 216 -12.39 -32.80 -1.50
CA GLU A 216 -12.77 -33.42 -0.24
C GLU A 216 -11.60 -33.37 0.78
N MET A 217 -11.95 -33.22 2.05
CA MET A 217 -11.09 -33.13 3.22
C MET A 217 -10.07 -31.99 3.19
N LEU A 218 -10.28 -30.98 2.33
CA LEU A 218 -9.48 -29.76 2.29
C LEU A 218 -10.25 -28.59 2.94
N PHE A 219 -9.64 -27.92 3.91
CA PHE A 219 -10.27 -26.84 4.68
C PHE A 219 -9.48 -25.53 4.54
N PRO A 220 -9.77 -24.69 3.54
CA PRO A 220 -9.12 -23.38 3.40
C PRO A 220 -9.47 -22.49 4.58
N ALA A 221 -8.48 -21.91 5.25
CA ALA A 221 -8.67 -21.08 6.44
C ALA A 221 -7.66 -19.93 6.54
N GLY A 222 -7.98 -18.95 7.39
CA GLY A 222 -7.13 -17.81 7.65
C GLY A 222 -7.01 -16.82 6.49
N GLU A 223 -6.04 -15.92 6.60
CA GLU A 223 -5.83 -14.84 5.64
C GLU A 223 -5.39 -15.36 4.28
N GLY A 224 -4.50 -16.36 4.23
CA GLY A 224 -4.02 -16.93 2.97
C GLY A 224 -5.13 -17.54 2.09
N ALA A 225 -6.24 -17.98 2.69
CA ALA A 225 -7.40 -18.48 1.95
C ALA A 225 -8.43 -17.39 1.59
N GLY A 226 -8.23 -16.15 2.05
CA GLY A 226 -9.15 -15.03 1.84
C GLY A 226 -10.27 -14.92 2.88
N TYR A 227 -10.16 -15.56 4.05
CA TYR A 227 -11.21 -15.58 5.08
C TYR A 227 -10.89 -14.80 6.36
N ALA A 228 -9.73 -14.13 6.42
CA ALA A 228 -9.33 -13.27 7.55
C ALA A 228 -8.47 -12.09 7.07
N GLY A 229 -8.22 -11.11 7.94
CA GLY A 229 -7.43 -9.92 7.62
C GLY A 229 -6.62 -9.39 8.81
N GLY A 230 -6.19 -10.28 9.70
CA GLY A 230 -5.44 -9.93 10.91
C GLY A 230 -5.39 -11.07 11.91
N ILE A 231 -4.47 -10.95 12.88
CA ILE A 231 -4.10 -12.02 13.83
C ILE A 231 -5.33 -12.63 14.52
N VAL A 232 -6.21 -11.80 15.09
CA VAL A 232 -7.40 -12.28 15.81
C VAL A 232 -8.39 -12.95 14.85
N SER A 233 -8.70 -12.31 13.72
CA SER A 233 -9.62 -12.88 12.72
C SER A 233 -9.09 -14.15 12.06
N ALA A 234 -7.78 -14.37 12.01
CA ALA A 234 -7.19 -15.57 11.45
C ALA A 234 -7.26 -16.77 12.41
N ALA A 235 -7.37 -16.49 13.71
CA ALA A 235 -7.49 -17.51 14.75
C ALA A 235 -8.94 -17.95 15.02
N VAL A 236 -9.93 -17.11 14.66
CA VAL A 236 -11.38 -17.35 14.81
C VAL A 236 -11.91 -18.03 13.56
#